data_AF-A0A7C9RJA0-F1
#
_entry.id   AF-A0A7C9RJA0-F1
#
_cell.length_a   1.000
_cell.length_b   1.000
_cell.length_c   1.000
_cell.angle_alpha   90.00
_cell.angle_beta   90.00
_cell.angle_gamma   90.00
#
_symmetry.space_group_name_H-M   'P 1'
#
loop_
_entity.id
_entity.type
_entity.pdbx_description
1 polymer ?
#
loop_
_entity_poly.entity_id
_entity_poly.type
_entity_poly.pdbx_seq_one_letter_code
_entity_poly.pdbx_strand_id
1 'polypeptide(L)' 'MDRCREVWKGRLRRARAPKLAELDVAVMRAIESGGDTSDLARKKQALRDVTKHPDIEAAKTPEELKAVWPEELK' A
#
# COMPACT_ATOMS: atom_id res chain seq x y z
N MET A 1 -13.87 13.06 -11.54
CA MET A 1 -12.83 12.67 -10.56
C MET A 1 -12.60 11.17 -10.50
N ASP A 2 -13.62 10.33 -10.70
CA ASP A 2 -13.52 8.86 -10.55
C ASP A 2 -12.43 8.21 -11.40
N ARG A 3 -12.34 8.56 -12.69
CA ARG A 3 -11.24 8.07 -13.57
C ARG A 3 -9.86 8.46 -13.05
N CYS A 4 -9.71 9.68 -12.51
CA CYS A 4 -8.45 10.13 -11.90
C CYS A 4 -8.12 9.30 -10.67
N ARG A 5 -9.10 9.02 -9.80
CA ARG A 5 -8.94 8.16 -8.61
C ARG A 5 -8.52 6.75 -8.99
N GLU A 6 -9.10 6.15 -10.02
CA GLU A 6 -8.70 4.81 -10.46
C GLU A 6 -7.28 4.76 -11.04
N VAL A 7 -6.89 5.76 -11.84
CA VAL A 7 -5.51 5.89 -12.30
C VAL A 7 -4.55 6.06 -11.12
N TRP A 8 -4.92 6.85 -10.12
CA TRP A 8 -4.13 7.06 -8.91
C TRP A 8 -4.01 5.79 -8.07
N LYS A 9 -5.11 5.08 -7.80
CA LYS A 9 -5.10 3.75 -7.17
C LYS A 9 -4.21 2.78 -7.95
N GLY A 10 -4.20 2.85 -9.28
CA GLY A 10 -3.26 2.11 -10.13
C GLY A 10 -1.79 2.43 -9.87
N ARG A 11 -1.44 3.70 -9.63
CA ARG A 11 -0.07 4.10 -9.24
C ARG A 11 0.30 3.56 -7.86
N LEU A 12 -0.61 3.66 -6.88
CA LEU A 12 -0.40 3.11 -5.53
C LEU A 12 -0.20 1.59 -5.56
N ARG A 13 -1.00 0.87 -6.39
CA ARG A 13 -0.84 -0.58 -6.62
C ARG A 13 0.53 -0.94 -7.18
N ARG A 14 1.05 -0.15 -8.12
CA ARG A 14 2.41 -0.36 -8.67
C ARG A 14 3.49 -0.08 -7.63
N ALA A 15 3.34 0.99 -6.85
CA ALA A 15 4.31 1.36 -5.82
C ALA A 15 4.38 0.32 -4.67
N ARG A 16 3.25 -0.25 -4.25
CA ARG A 16 3.23 -1.27 -3.17
C ARG A 16 3.73 -2.64 -3.60
N ALA A 17 3.74 -2.96 -4.90
CA ALA A 17 4.07 -4.30 -5.40
C ALA A 17 5.47 -4.79 -4.97
N PRO A 18 6.58 -4.03 -5.16
CA PRO A 18 7.89 -4.46 -4.69
C PRO A 18 7.96 -4.61 -3.17
N LYS A 19 7.36 -3.68 -2.40
CA LYS A 19 7.31 -3.76 -0.93
C LYS A 19 6.53 -4.98 -0.43
N LEU A 20 5.45 -5.37 -1.11
CA LEU A 20 4.73 -6.60 -0.80
C LEU A 20 5.58 -7.84 -1.06
N ALA A 21 6.31 -7.89 -2.18
CA ALA A 21 7.20 -9.00 -2.50
C ALA A 21 8.34 -9.14 -1.48
N GLU A 22 8.92 -8.04 -1.02
CA GLU A 22 9.93 -8.03 0.06
C GLU A 22 9.36 -8.61 1.37
N LEU A 23 8.15 -8.17 1.75
CA LEU A 23 7.48 -8.69 2.94
C LEU A 23 7.07 -10.16 2.79
N ASP A 24 6.74 -10.62 1.57
CA ASP A 24 6.46 -12.03 1.30
C ASP A 24 7.70 -12.90 1.57
N VAL A 25 8.87 -12.46 1.12
CA VAL A 25 10.15 -13.13 1.42
C VAL A 25 10.43 -13.11 2.94
N ALA A 26 10.19 -11.99 3.60
CA ALA A 26 10.37 -11.88 5.04
C ALA A 26 9.45 -12.83 5.83
N VAL A 27 8.19 -12.97 5.40
CA VAL A 27 7.24 -13.91 6.01
C VAL A 27 7.73 -15.35 5.84
N MET A 28 8.18 -15.74 4.65
CA MET A 28 8.69 -17.10 4.43
C MET A 28 9.89 -17.42 5.31
N ARG A 29 10.85 -16.50 5.43
CA ARG A 29 12.01 -16.67 6.32
C ARG A 29 11.61 -16.79 7.79
N ALA A 30 10.61 -16.02 8.23
CA ALA A 30 10.12 -16.09 9.60
C ALA A 30 9.45 -17.44 9.87
N ILE A 31 8.62 -17.93 8.94
CA ILE A 31 7.99 -19.26 9.06
C ILE A 31 9.05 -20.36 9.12
N GLU A 32 10.03 -20.34 8.22
CA GLU A 32 11.10 -21.35 8.16
C GLU A 32 11.98 -21.38 9.41
N SER A 33 12.11 -20.24 10.11
CA SER A 33 12.85 -20.13 11.38
C SER A 33 11.97 -20.29 12.63
N GLY A 34 10.67 -20.56 12.47
CA GLY A 34 9.72 -20.67 13.58
C GLY A 34 9.43 -19.34 14.30
N GLY A 35 9.69 -18.21 13.65
CA GLY A 35 9.45 -16.86 14.17
C GLY A 35 8.01 -16.36 14.00
N ASP A 36 7.69 -15.26 14.69
CA ASP A 36 6.38 -14.59 14.57
C ASP A 36 6.26 -13.80 13.25
N THR A 37 5.07 -13.82 12.66
CA THR A 37 4.73 -13.14 11.41
C THR A 37 3.68 -12.04 11.58
N SER A 38 3.17 -11.82 12.80
CA SER A 38 2.06 -10.91 13.09
C SER A 38 2.34 -9.48 12.61
N ASP A 39 3.54 -8.97 12.87
CA ASP A 39 3.97 -7.64 12.43
C ASP A 39 4.12 -7.54 10.90
N LEU A 40 4.60 -8.59 10.25
CA LEU A 40 4.74 -8.65 8.80
C LEU A 40 3.35 -8.70 8.12
N ALA A 41 2.42 -9.46 8.68
CA ALA A 41 1.04 -9.50 8.24
C ALA A 41 0.37 -8.12 8.36
N ARG A 42 0.57 -7.42 9.48
CA ARG A 42 0.07 -6.04 9.69
C ARG A 42 0.64 -5.08 8.64
N LYS A 43 1.95 -5.13 8.37
CA LYS A 43 2.59 -4.28 7.33
C LYS A 43 2.05 -4.57 5.93
N LYS A 44 1.85 -5.85 5.58
CA LYS A 44 1.23 -6.24 4.31
C LYS A 44 -0.20 -5.72 4.20
N GLN A 45 -0.95 -5.73 5.29
CA GLN A 45 -2.31 -5.20 5.30
C GLN A 45 -2.32 -3.68 5.11
N ALA A 46 -1.46 -2.95 5.82
CA ALA A 46 -1.31 -1.50 5.65
C ALA A 46 -0.98 -1.13 4.19
N LEU A 47 -0.05 -1.84 3.55
CA LEU A 47 0.27 -1.66 2.12
C LEU A 47 -0.92 -1.93 1.19
N ARG A 48 -1.85 -2.83 1.53
CA ARG A 48 -3.06 -3.07 0.73
C ARG A 48 -4.09 -1.97 0.94
N ASP A 49 -4.16 -1.43 2.15
CA ASP A 49 -5.13 -0.40 2.53
C ASP A 49 -4.75 1.01 2.05
N VAL A 50 -3.52 1.23 1.53
CA VAL A 50 -3.12 2.48 0.86
C VAL A 50 -4.11 2.94 -0.23
N THR A 51 -4.79 2.01 -0.92
CA THR A 51 -5.80 2.33 -1.95
C THR A 51 -7.15 2.76 -1.39
N LYS A 52 -7.35 2.62 -0.07
CA LYS A 52 -8.55 3.00 0.68
C LYS A 52 -8.32 4.27 1.49
N HIS A 53 -7.19 4.97 1.29
CA HIS A 53 -6.91 6.21 2.01
C HIS A 53 -8.07 7.20 1.82
N PRO A 54 -8.67 7.73 2.90
CA PRO A 54 -9.89 8.54 2.82
C PRO A 54 -9.72 9.76 1.92
N ASP A 55 -8.52 10.35 1.92
CA ASP A 55 -8.20 11.52 1.10
C ASP A 55 -8.26 11.25 -0.41
N ILE A 56 -8.18 10.00 -0.87
CA ILE A 56 -8.37 9.65 -2.29
C ILE A 56 -9.80 9.98 -2.72
N GLU A 57 -10.79 9.64 -1.89
CA GLU A 57 -12.20 9.92 -2.18
C GLU A 57 -12.52 11.39 -1.91
N ALA A 58 -11.91 12.00 -0.88
CA ALA A 58 -12.10 13.41 -0.56
C ALA A 58 -11.49 14.38 -1.60
N ALA A 59 -10.48 13.97 -2.36
CA ALA A 59 -9.82 14.80 -3.37
C ALA A 59 -10.81 15.28 -4.45
N LYS A 60 -10.81 16.60 -4.66
CA LYS A 60 -11.63 17.34 -5.63
C LYS A 60 -10.83 17.75 -6.87
N THR A 61 -9.51 17.78 -6.77
CA THR A 61 -8.60 18.13 -7.87
C THR A 61 -7.54 17.05 -8.11
N PRO A 62 -6.97 16.94 -9.32
CA PRO A 62 -5.83 16.06 -9.60
C PRO A 62 -4.61 16.36 -8.72
N GLU A 63 -4.42 17.62 -8.32
CA GLU A 63 -3.32 18.11 -7.49
C GLU A 63 -3.47 17.60 -6.05
N GLU A 64 -4.66 17.72 -5.47
CA GLU A 64 -4.98 17.13 -4.16
C GLU A 64 -4.77 15.62 -4.19
N LEU A 65 -5.22 14.95 -5.25
CA LEU A 65 -5.06 13.50 -5.39
C LEU A 65 -3.58 13.08 -5.45
N LYS A 66 -2.73 13.85 -6.15
CA LYS A 66 -1.27 13.61 -6.19
C LYS A 66 -0.60 13.80 -4.83
N ALA A 67 -1.14 14.66 -3.97
CA ALA A 67 -0.65 14.86 -2.62
C ALA A 67 -0.95 13.68 -1.70
N VAL A 68 -1.91 12.82 -2.05
CA VAL A 68 -2.25 11.60 -1.29
C VAL A 68 -1.23 10.50 -1.57
N TRP A 69 -0.08 10.58 -0.90
CA TRP A 69 0.96 9.55 -0.90
C TRP A 69 1.14 8.95 0.50
N PRO A 70 0.59 7.74 0.76
CA PRO A 70 0.64 7.11 2.07
C PRO A 70 2.07 6.84 2.56
N GLU A 71 2.30 6.96 3.88
CA GLU A 71 3.60 6.78 4.52
C GLU A 71 4.19 5.39 4.25
N GLU A 72 3.35 4.36 4.12
CA GLU A 72 3.78 3.00 3.83
C GLU A 72 4.52 2.88 2.47
N LEU A 73 4.30 3.84 1.57
CA LEU A 73 4.90 3.90 0.24
C LEU A 73 6.08 4.84 0.13
N LYS A 74 6.44 5.58 1.18
CA LYS A 74 7.70 6.33 1.23
C LYS A 74 8.87 5.37 1.42
#